data_AF-A0A1C3ED21-F1
#
_entry.id   AF-A0A1C3ED21-F1
#
_cell.length_a   1.000
_cell.length_b   1.000
_cell.length_c   1.000
_cell.angle_alpha   90.00
_cell.angle_beta   90.00
_cell.angle_gamma   90.00
#
_symmetry.space_group_name_H-M   'P 1'
#
loop_
_entity.id
_entity.type
_entity.pdbx_description
1 polymer ?
#
loop_
_entity_poly.entity_id
_entity_poly.type
_entity_poly.pdbx_seq_one_letter_code
_entity_poly.pdbx_strand_id
1 'polypeptide(L)'
;MAKHLHDLERILKDLSDYEKKGLDTSYLKSFIKQYKVFIDINNLGSDISSYSYEDKLEIIREIMSDRSIFPNIKDIIFFANEEMDVEFKSQNASRDTTISRIIKRVEKDPEVKRKLKRSLLWAIEDAGYALKTKSHSSRKVSNSIELNKWVEILKDL
;
A
#
# COMPACT_ATOMS: atom_id res chain seq x y z
N MET A 1 9.63 11.42 -19.45
CA MET A 1 8.56 10.40 -19.29
C MET A 1 7.19 10.92 -19.71
N ALA A 2 6.73 12.10 -19.25
CA ALA A 2 5.43 12.65 -19.63
C ALA A 2 5.17 12.80 -21.15
N LYS A 3 6.20 13.13 -21.94
CA LYS A 3 6.10 13.24 -23.40
C LYS A 3 5.66 11.92 -24.07
N HIS A 4 6.19 10.79 -23.62
CA HIS A 4 5.87 9.47 -24.17
C HIS A 4 4.45 9.03 -23.81
N LEU A 5 3.95 9.39 -22.62
CA LEU A 5 2.56 9.13 -22.24
C LEU A 5 1.59 9.89 -23.17
N HIS A 6 1.85 11.18 -23.40
CA HIS A 6 1.06 11.99 -24.32
C HIS A 6 1.08 11.45 -25.76
N ASP A 7 2.24 11.00 -26.24
CA ASP A 7 2.35 10.41 -27.57
C ASP A 7 1.53 9.10 -27.67
N LEU A 8 1.55 8.24 -26.64
CA LEU A 8 0.76 7.01 -26.59
C LEU A 8 -0.76 7.28 -26.54
N GLU A 9 -1.19 8.26 -25.76
CA GLU A 9 -2.59 8.68 -25.72
C GLU A 9 -3.06 9.26 -27.05
N ARG A 10 -2.20 10.03 -27.73
CA ARG A 10 -2.48 10.53 -29.08
C ARG A 10 -2.60 9.38 -30.07
N ILE A 11 -1.66 8.43 -30.08
CA ILE A 11 -1.71 7.24 -30.95
C ILE A 11 -3.01 6.46 -30.70
N LEU A 12 -3.40 6.25 -29.44
CA LEU A 12 -4.66 5.56 -29.13
C LEU A 12 -5.88 6.32 -29.69
N LYS A 13 -5.86 7.65 -29.64
CA LYS A 13 -6.92 8.49 -30.23
C LYS A 13 -6.97 8.36 -31.75
N ASP A 14 -5.83 8.38 -32.41
CA ASP A 14 -5.70 8.25 -33.87
C ASP A 14 -6.15 6.84 -34.34
N LEU A 15 -5.98 5.83 -33.50
CA LEU A 15 -6.42 4.46 -33.76
C LEU A 15 -7.93 4.24 -33.57
N SER A 16 -8.67 5.19 -32.98
CA SER A 16 -10.08 5.01 -32.64
C SER A 16 -10.98 4.71 -33.85
N ASP A 17 -10.69 5.29 -35.01
CA ASP A 17 -11.44 5.03 -36.25
C ASP A 17 -11.12 3.66 -36.85
N TYR A 18 -9.94 3.11 -36.58
CA TYR A 18 -9.58 1.74 -36.94
C TYR A 18 -10.13 0.72 -35.95
N GLU A 19 -10.29 1.10 -34.68
CA GLU A 19 -10.94 0.28 -33.66
C GLU A 19 -12.40 -0.02 -34.03
N LYS A 20 -13.12 1.00 -34.54
CA LYS A 20 -14.47 0.84 -35.12
C LYS A 20 -14.51 -0.11 -36.33
N LYS A 21 -13.37 -0.36 -36.97
CA LYS A 21 -13.20 -1.25 -38.13
C LYS A 21 -12.63 -2.63 -37.75
N GLY A 22 -12.47 -2.93 -36.46
CA GLY A 22 -12.04 -4.25 -35.97
C GLY A 22 -10.56 -4.35 -35.58
N LEU A 23 -9.81 -3.25 -35.55
CA LEU A 23 -8.46 -3.24 -34.95
C LEU A 23 -8.58 -3.40 -33.43
N ASP A 24 -7.96 -4.43 -32.84
CA ASP A 24 -7.92 -4.59 -31.39
C ASP A 24 -6.85 -3.68 -30.76
N THR A 25 -7.27 -2.75 -29.90
CA THR A 25 -6.35 -1.85 -29.15
C THR A 25 -6.27 -2.18 -27.65
N SER A 26 -6.85 -3.30 -27.22
CA SER A 26 -6.96 -3.69 -25.80
C SER A 26 -5.60 -3.73 -25.08
N TYR A 27 -4.57 -4.24 -25.76
CA TYR A 27 -3.20 -4.27 -25.23
C TYR A 27 -2.60 -2.87 -25.05
N LEU A 28 -2.81 -1.96 -26.00
CA LEU A 28 -2.34 -0.58 -25.89
C LEU A 28 -3.04 0.17 -24.75
N LYS A 29 -4.35 -0.03 -24.59
CA LYS A 29 -5.12 0.52 -23.47
C LYS A 29 -4.61 0.01 -22.12
N SER A 30 -4.36 -1.31 -22.02
CA SER A 30 -3.79 -1.92 -20.81
C SER A 30 -2.38 -1.40 -20.52
N PHE A 31 -1.55 -1.28 -21.55
CA PHE A 31 -0.19 -0.74 -21.43
C PHE A 31 -0.18 0.70 -20.95
N ILE A 32 -0.99 1.60 -21.56
CA ILE A 32 -1.09 3.01 -21.13
C ILE A 32 -1.52 3.09 -19.67
N LYS A 33 -2.50 2.28 -19.25
CA LYS A 33 -2.93 2.22 -17.86
C LYS A 33 -1.80 1.83 -16.91
N GLN A 34 -1.04 0.79 -17.24
CA GLN A 34 0.11 0.35 -16.44
C GLN A 34 1.25 1.37 -16.46
N TYR A 35 1.48 2.03 -17.60
CA TYR A 35 2.53 3.04 -17.76
C TYR A 35 2.24 4.30 -16.96
N LYS A 36 0.97 4.72 -16.85
CA LYS A 36 0.56 5.81 -15.93
C LYS A 36 0.89 5.47 -14.49
N VAL A 37 0.50 4.27 -14.04
CA VAL A 37 0.83 3.79 -12.69
C VAL A 37 2.35 3.77 -12.47
N PHE A 38 3.12 3.33 -13.45
CA PHE A 38 4.59 3.36 -13.38
C PHE A 38 5.15 4.79 -13.25
N ILE A 39 4.65 5.75 -14.03
CA ILE A 39 5.08 7.16 -13.93
C ILE A 39 4.74 7.71 -12.55
N ASP A 40 3.52 7.46 -12.06
CA ASP A 40 3.08 7.92 -10.74
C ASP A 40 3.99 7.36 -9.63
N ILE A 41 4.38 6.07 -9.72
CA ILE A 41 5.34 5.43 -8.80
C ILE A 41 6.75 6.05 -8.90
N ASN A 42 7.25 6.32 -10.11
CA ASN A 42 8.58 6.93 -10.25
C ASN A 42 8.63 8.37 -9.75
N ASN A 43 7.55 9.13 -9.95
CA ASN A 43 7.44 10.47 -9.39
C ASN A 43 7.34 10.43 -7.85
N LEU A 44 6.72 9.39 -7.28
CA LEU A 44 6.75 9.14 -5.84
C LEU A 44 8.18 8.93 -5.32
N GLY A 45 9.04 8.23 -6.08
CA GLY A 45 10.45 8.02 -5.73
C GLY A 45 11.22 9.32 -5.39
N SER A 46 10.96 10.41 -6.12
CA SER A 46 11.57 11.72 -5.84
C SER A 46 10.99 12.43 -4.60
N ASP A 47 9.73 12.17 -4.26
CA ASP A 47 9.10 12.72 -3.05
C ASP A 47 9.50 11.92 -1.79
N ILE A 48 9.79 10.62 -1.90
CA ILE A 48 10.07 9.75 -0.75
C ILE A 48 11.30 10.19 0.05
N SER A 49 12.36 10.67 -0.63
CA SER A 49 13.55 11.22 0.04
C SER A 49 13.28 12.49 0.87
N SER A 50 12.12 13.12 0.70
CA SER A 50 11.69 14.29 1.48
C SER A 50 10.92 13.95 2.76
N TYR A 51 10.48 12.69 2.93
CA TYR A 51 9.70 12.28 4.10
C TYR A 51 10.58 12.25 5.35
N SER A 52 10.19 13.02 6.36
CA SER A 52 10.79 12.95 7.69
C SER A 52 10.46 11.61 8.38
N TYR A 53 11.15 11.32 9.47
CA TYR A 53 10.85 10.12 10.26
C TYR A 53 9.39 10.15 10.79
N GLU A 54 8.91 11.30 11.24
CA GLU A 54 7.53 11.52 11.65
C GLU A 54 6.53 11.25 10.52
N ASP A 55 6.81 11.69 9.29
CA ASP A 55 5.92 11.44 8.16
C ASP A 55 5.84 9.93 7.84
N LYS A 56 6.97 9.22 7.96
CA LYS A 56 7.02 7.76 7.81
C LYS A 56 6.22 7.04 8.90
N LEU A 57 6.23 7.55 10.13
CA LEU A 57 5.42 7.01 11.23
C LEU A 57 3.92 7.27 11.02
N GLU A 58 3.54 8.41 10.45
CA GLU A 58 2.14 8.71 10.13
C GLU A 58 1.61 7.75 9.05
N ILE A 59 2.43 7.42 8.05
CA ILE A 59 2.07 6.42 7.04
C ILE A 59 1.86 5.03 7.67
N ILE A 60 2.69 4.65 8.65
CA ILE A 60 2.44 3.42 9.42
C ILE A 60 1.08 3.50 10.12
N ARG A 61 0.68 4.66 10.66
CA ARG A 61 -0.67 4.83 11.24
C ARG A 61 -1.75 4.65 10.20
N GLU A 62 -1.59 5.24 9.02
CA GLU A 62 -2.55 5.13 7.92
C GLU A 62 -2.75 3.66 7.51
N ILE A 63 -1.66 2.94 7.25
CA ILE A 63 -1.70 1.51 6.87
C ILE A 63 -2.42 0.68 7.95
N MET A 64 -2.05 0.88 9.22
CA MET A 64 -2.65 0.14 10.33
C MET A 64 -4.10 0.56 10.60
N SER A 65 -4.49 1.76 10.19
CA SER A 65 -5.87 2.28 10.32
C SER A 65 -6.77 1.82 9.18
N ASP A 66 -6.19 1.46 8.02
CA ASP A 66 -6.92 1.00 6.86
C ASP A 66 -7.70 -0.29 7.17
N ARG A 67 -9.02 -0.22 6.99
CA ARG A 67 -9.95 -1.34 7.25
C ARG A 67 -9.98 -2.37 6.13
N SER A 68 -9.45 -2.05 4.96
CA SER A 68 -9.23 -3.02 3.88
C SER A 68 -8.06 -3.96 4.19
N ILE A 69 -7.06 -3.49 4.95
CA ILE A 69 -5.92 -4.28 5.42
C ILE A 69 -6.26 -4.94 6.76
N PHE A 70 -6.73 -4.17 7.73
CA PHE A 70 -7.09 -4.63 9.06
C PHE A 70 -8.56 -4.31 9.39
N PRO A 71 -9.52 -5.19 9.03
CA PRO A 71 -10.94 -4.91 9.23
C PRO A 71 -11.32 -4.60 10.68
N ASN A 72 -10.72 -5.32 11.64
CA ASN A 72 -11.02 -5.20 13.05
C ASN A 72 -9.78 -4.86 13.87
N ILE A 73 -10.00 -4.29 15.06
CA ILE A 73 -8.92 -4.05 16.04
C ILE A 73 -8.25 -5.35 16.50
N LYS A 74 -9.00 -6.46 16.54
CA LYS A 74 -8.46 -7.79 16.85
C LYS A 74 -7.39 -8.23 15.85
N ASP A 75 -7.54 -7.85 14.58
CA ASP A 75 -6.58 -8.18 13.52
C ASP A 75 -5.26 -7.43 13.74
N ILE A 76 -5.32 -6.17 14.18
CA ILE A 76 -4.13 -5.38 14.54
C ILE A 76 -3.43 -5.93 15.78
N ILE A 77 -4.20 -6.31 16.81
CA ILE A 77 -3.65 -6.89 18.04
C ILE A 77 -2.98 -8.24 17.74
N PHE A 78 -3.65 -9.09 16.94
CA PHE A 78 -3.10 -10.36 16.50
C PHE A 78 -1.82 -10.15 15.69
N PHE A 79 -1.82 -9.22 14.74
CA PHE A 79 -0.63 -8.82 13.97
C PHE A 79 0.52 -8.39 14.88
N ALA A 80 0.28 -7.47 15.80
CA ALA A 80 1.32 -6.96 16.68
C ALA A 80 1.85 -8.02 17.67
N ASN A 81 1.02 -8.98 18.09
CA ASN A 81 1.48 -10.04 18.98
C ASN A 81 2.28 -11.11 18.22
N GLU A 82 1.77 -11.59 17.09
CA GLU A 82 2.42 -12.66 16.31
C GLU A 82 3.70 -12.18 15.62
N GLU A 83 3.64 -11.02 14.98
CA GLU A 83 4.72 -10.56 14.11
C GLU A 83 5.75 -9.71 14.85
N MET A 84 5.34 -9.05 15.94
CA MET A 84 6.18 -8.09 16.66
C MET A 84 6.44 -8.46 18.13
N ASP A 85 5.85 -9.55 18.64
CA ASP A 85 6.03 -10.06 20.01
C ASP A 85 5.72 -9.03 21.12
N VAL A 86 4.63 -8.28 20.94
CA VAL A 86 4.33 -7.08 21.75
C VAL A 86 3.44 -7.36 22.97
N GLU A 87 2.98 -8.61 23.14
CA GLU A 87 2.09 -9.11 24.21
C GLU A 87 0.95 -8.14 24.62
N PHE A 88 0.19 -7.60 23.67
CA PHE A 88 -1.01 -6.83 23.98
C PHE A 88 -2.10 -7.74 24.58
N LYS A 89 -2.39 -7.54 25.87
CA LYS A 89 -3.39 -8.32 26.63
C LYS A 89 -4.83 -7.81 26.54
N SER A 90 -5.04 -6.54 26.18
CA SER A 90 -6.35 -5.88 26.28
C SER A 90 -7.01 -5.68 24.91
N GLN A 91 -8.17 -6.31 24.70
CA GLN A 91 -9.05 -6.07 23.55
C GLN A 91 -9.95 -4.82 23.72
N ASN A 92 -9.90 -4.15 24.88
CA ASN A 92 -10.77 -3.01 25.22
C ASN A 92 -10.19 -1.64 24.84
N ALA A 93 -8.98 -1.60 24.26
CA ALA A 93 -8.36 -0.36 23.83
C ALA A 93 -8.91 0.07 22.46
N SER A 94 -9.03 1.38 22.23
CA SER A 94 -9.37 1.89 20.91
C SER A 94 -8.30 1.54 19.86
N ARG A 95 -8.69 1.59 18.59
CA ARG A 95 -7.78 1.38 17.46
C ARG A 95 -6.59 2.34 17.52
N ASP A 96 -6.87 3.62 17.67
CA ASP A 96 -5.85 4.67 17.73
C ASP A 96 -4.91 4.49 18.92
N THR A 97 -5.45 4.09 20.08
CA THR A 97 -4.63 3.81 21.26
C THR A 97 -3.69 2.63 21.02
N THR A 98 -4.18 1.59 20.34
CA THR A 98 -3.38 0.40 20.03
C THR A 98 -2.28 0.72 19.03
N ILE A 99 -2.62 1.42 17.94
CA ILE A 99 -1.66 1.87 16.93
C ILE A 99 -0.61 2.79 17.57
N SER A 100 -1.02 3.74 18.41
CA SER A 100 -0.08 4.64 19.11
C SER A 100 0.90 3.88 20.02
N ARG A 101 0.43 2.82 20.70
CA ARG A 101 1.30 1.97 21.52
C ARG A 101 2.30 1.17 20.69
N ILE A 102 1.89 0.71 19.50
CA ILE A 102 2.75 0.01 18.55
C ILE A 102 3.84 0.96 18.06
N ILE A 103 3.48 2.18 17.65
CA ILE A 103 4.43 3.19 17.19
C ILE A 103 5.43 3.57 18.27
N LYS A 104 4.97 3.80 19.50
CA LYS A 104 5.88 4.08 20.64
C LYS A 104 6.89 2.97 20.92
N ARG A 105 6.60 1.73 20.51
CA ARG A 105 7.53 0.59 20.62
C ARG A 105 8.47 0.52 19.43
N VAL A 106 7.97 0.78 18.22
CA VAL A 106 8.78 0.91 17.00
C VAL A 106 9.85 2.00 17.17
N GLU A 107 9.51 3.11 17.82
CA GLU A 107 10.46 4.18 18.14
C GLU A 107 11.54 3.77 19.14
N LYS A 108 11.22 2.83 20.05
CA LYS A 108 12.11 2.43 21.14
C LYS A 108 12.97 1.22 20.83
N ASP A 109 12.49 0.33 19.96
CA ASP A 109 13.11 -0.95 19.67
C ASP A 109 13.33 -1.13 18.16
N PRO A 110 14.59 -1.04 17.69
CA PRO A 110 14.94 -1.24 16.28
C PRO A 110 14.54 -2.62 15.73
N GLU A 111 14.50 -3.67 16.57
CA GLU A 111 14.12 -5.01 16.12
C GLU A 111 12.62 -5.11 15.88
N VAL A 112 11.83 -4.45 16.73
CA VAL A 112 10.37 -4.27 16.53
C VAL A 112 10.10 -3.48 15.24
N LYS A 113 10.88 -2.43 14.97
CA LYS A 113 10.81 -1.66 13.72
C LYS A 113 11.07 -2.54 12.49
N ARG A 114 12.12 -3.36 12.54
CA ARG A 114 12.52 -4.26 11.45
C ARG A 114 11.45 -5.33 11.18
N LYS A 115 10.88 -5.91 12.23
CA LYS A 115 9.77 -6.87 12.14
C LYS A 115 8.52 -6.22 11.55
N LEU A 116 8.13 -5.05 12.05
CA LEU A 116 6.99 -4.30 11.52
C LEU A 116 7.12 -4.01 10.03
N LYS A 117 8.28 -3.50 9.60
CA LYS A 117 8.57 -3.21 8.19
C LYS A 117 8.33 -4.43 7.32
N ARG A 118 8.90 -5.58 7.69
CA ARG A 118 8.76 -6.84 6.94
C ARG A 118 7.30 -7.30 6.88
N SER A 119 6.60 -7.28 8.01
CA SER A 119 5.25 -7.82 8.09
C SER A 119 4.21 -6.89 7.45
N LEU A 120 4.41 -5.57 7.46
CA LEU A 120 3.58 -4.63 6.69
C LEU A 120 3.82 -4.75 5.19
N LEU A 121 5.07 -4.89 4.74
CA LEU A 121 5.37 -5.15 3.33
C LEU A 121 4.66 -6.41 2.84
N TRP A 122 4.75 -7.50 3.60
CA TRP A 122 4.01 -8.73 3.30
C TRP A 122 2.49 -8.52 3.26
N ALA A 123 1.94 -7.78 4.23
CA ALA A 123 0.51 -7.51 4.30
C ALA A 123 -0.02 -6.68 3.10
N ILE A 124 0.81 -5.79 2.55
CA ILE A 124 0.45 -4.96 1.40
C ILE A 124 0.63 -5.72 0.08
N GLU A 125 1.76 -6.42 -0.11
CA GLU A 125 2.12 -7.09 -1.37
C GLU A 125 1.25 -8.32 -1.67
N ASP A 126 0.85 -9.10 -0.66
CA ASP A 126 0.08 -10.34 -0.84
C ASP A 126 -1.45 -10.14 -0.71
N ALA A 127 -1.93 -8.89 -0.72
CA ALA A 127 -3.30 -8.53 -0.30
C ALA A 127 -3.64 -9.06 1.13
N GLY A 128 -2.63 -9.23 1.97
CA GLY A 128 -2.52 -10.31 2.95
C GLY A 128 -2.54 -9.89 4.41
N TYR A 129 -3.72 -9.56 4.92
CA TYR A 129 -4.08 -9.99 6.29
C TYR A 129 -5.45 -10.68 6.30
N ALA A 130 -6.35 -10.23 5.41
CA ALA A 130 -7.64 -10.87 5.13
C ALA A 130 -7.54 -12.32 4.62
N LEU A 131 -6.36 -12.78 4.17
CA LEU A 131 -6.14 -14.18 3.75
C LEU A 131 -5.79 -15.12 4.91
N LYS A 132 -5.17 -14.63 5.99
CA LYS A 132 -4.87 -15.45 7.18
C LYS A 132 -6.07 -15.55 8.13
N THR A 133 -6.90 -14.51 8.22
CA THR A 133 -8.14 -14.55 8.98
C THR A 133 -9.26 -15.07 8.08
N LYS A 134 -9.90 -16.19 8.43
CA LYS A 134 -10.97 -16.86 7.63
C LYS A 134 -12.28 -16.05 7.52
N SER A 135 -12.22 -14.74 7.32
CA SER A 135 -13.38 -13.84 7.32
C SER A 135 -13.46 -13.03 6.04
N HIS A 136 -14.16 -13.62 5.07
CA HIS A 136 -15.12 -12.99 4.15
C HIS A 136 -14.70 -11.72 3.38
N SER A 137 -14.85 -11.85 2.06
CA SER A 137 -14.83 -10.81 1.04
C SER A 137 -13.46 -10.21 0.74
N SER A 138 -12.88 -10.67 -0.38
CA SER A 138 -11.91 -9.92 -1.18
C SER A 138 -12.50 -8.57 -1.60
N ARG A 139 -12.55 -7.61 -0.67
CA ARG A 139 -12.84 -6.21 -1.01
C ARG A 139 -11.64 -5.71 -1.77
N LYS A 140 -11.85 -5.37 -3.04
CA LYS A 140 -10.85 -4.77 -3.93
C LYS A 140 -10.04 -3.74 -3.13
N VAL A 141 -8.75 -4.00 -2.96
CA VAL A 141 -7.83 -3.04 -2.35
C VAL A 141 -7.89 -1.77 -3.21
N SER A 142 -8.40 -0.68 -2.63
CA SER A 142 -9.10 0.32 -3.45
C SER A 142 -8.20 1.34 -4.14
N ASN A 143 -6.87 1.28 -3.96
CA ASN A 143 -5.95 2.17 -4.67
C ASN A 143 -4.56 1.55 -4.83
N SER A 144 -4.26 0.95 -5.98
CA SER A 144 -2.95 0.33 -6.22
C SER A 144 -1.77 1.32 -6.13
N ILE A 145 -2.01 2.59 -6.44
CA ILE A 145 -0.97 3.65 -6.37
C ILE A 145 -0.62 3.95 -4.91
N GLU A 146 -1.60 4.01 -4.02
CA GLU A 146 -1.42 4.29 -2.59
C GLU A 146 -0.71 3.14 -1.88
N LEU A 147 -1.06 1.90 -2.19
CA LEU A 147 -0.33 0.72 -1.71
C LEU A 147 1.13 0.73 -2.16
N ASN A 148 1.38 1.03 -3.43
CA ASN A 148 2.75 1.10 -3.95
C ASN A 148 3.54 2.23 -3.28
N LYS A 149 2.90 3.38 -3.01
CA LYS A 149 3.49 4.47 -2.21
C LYS A 149 3.89 3.98 -0.82
N TRP A 150 3.00 3.27 -0.13
CA TRP A 150 3.28 2.71 1.20
C TRP A 150 4.43 1.70 1.16
N VAL A 151 4.48 0.82 0.15
CA VAL A 151 5.58 -0.15 -0.02
C VAL A 151 6.92 0.55 -0.20
N GLU A 152 6.99 1.54 -1.08
CA GLU A 152 8.25 2.26 -1.33
C GLU A 152 8.71 3.04 -0.08
N ILE A 153 7.79 3.64 0.67
CA ILE A 153 8.13 4.35 1.92
C ILE A 153 8.57 3.38 3.02
N LEU A 154 7.93 2.22 3.12
CA LEU A 154 8.34 1.17 4.06
C LEU A 154 9.73 0.61 3.74
N LYS A 155 10.09 0.48 2.46
CA LYS A 155 11.45 0.05 2.06
C LYS A 155 12.52 1.02 2.56
N ASP A 156 12.22 2.30 2.66
CA ASP A 156 13.11 3.35 3.18
C ASP A 156 12.93 3.63 4.70
N LEU A 157 12.17 2.78 5.41
CA LEU A 157 11.99 2.86 6.87
C LEU A 157 13.21 2.38 7.64
#